data_AF-A0A656Z6H8-F1
#
_entry.id   AF-A0A656Z6H8-F1
#
_cell.length_a   1.000
_cell.length_b   1.000
_cell.length_c   1.000
_cell.angle_alpha   90.00
_cell.angle_beta   90.00
_cell.angle_gamma   90.00
#
_symmetry.space_group_name_H-M   'P 1'
#
loop_
_entity.id
_entity.type
_entity.pdbx_description
1 polymer ?
#
loop_
_entity_poly.entity_id
_entity_poly.type
_entity_poly.pdbx_seq_one_letter_code
_entity_poly.pdbx_strand_id
1 'polypeptide(L)' 'MIFDHRTYTARPNMLPKFLKLYEEVGLPMQRHYLGEPFGFFQTHIGDLSRVVHIWKYESLADRETRRDKMEA' A
#
# COMPACT_ATOMS: atom_id res chain seq x y z
N MET A 1 -2.77 1.28 -18.77
CA MET A 1 -1.86 1.32 -17.61
C MET A 1 -2.26 2.46 -16.69
N ILE A 2 -2.43 2.19 -15.40
CA ILE A 2 -2.79 3.17 -14.37
C ILE A 2 -1.95 2.99 -13.10
N PHE A 3 -1.89 4.04 -12.27
CA PHE A 3 -1.25 4.01 -10.95
C PHE A 3 -2.28 4.34 -9.86
N ASP A 4 -2.48 3.41 -8.91
CA ASP A 4 -3.30 3.63 -7.72
C ASP A 4 -2.40 4.20 -6.61
N HIS A 5 -2.55 5.51 -6.36
CA HIS A 5 -1.81 6.24 -5.33
C HIS A 5 -2.61 6.28 -4.04
N ARG A 6 -2.05 5.70 -2.97
CA ARG A 6 -2.71 5.58 -1.68
C ARG A 6 -1.88 6.22 -0.58
N THR A 7 -2.54 7.07 0.20
CA THR A 7 -1.92 7.83 1.28
C THR A 7 -2.62 7.56 2.59
N TYR A 8 -1.91 6.98 3.55
CA TYR A 8 -2.42 6.72 4.88
C TYR A 8 -1.69 7.55 5.91
N THR A 9 -2.44 8.17 6.80
CA THR A 9 -1.89 8.87 7.97
C THR A 9 -2.16 8.03 9.20
N ALA A 10 -1.11 7.49 9.80
CA ALA A 10 -1.19 6.77 11.05
C ALA A 10 -1.50 7.74 12.20
N ARG A 11 -2.07 7.22 13.29
CA ARG A 11 -2.14 7.97 14.54
C ARG A 11 -0.72 8.37 14.98
N PRO A 12 -0.56 9.51 15.68
CA PRO A 12 0.76 9.95 16.15
C PRO A 12 1.51 8.83 16.87
N ASN A 13 2.81 8.70 16.57
CA ASN A 13 3.72 7.66 17.10
C ASN A 13 3.38 6.20 16.76
N MET A 14 2.34 5.94 15.94
CA MET A 14 1.95 4.58 15.56
C MET A 14 2.57 4.10 14.25
N LEU A 15 3.23 4.99 13.50
CA LEU A 15 3.82 4.66 12.20
C LEU A 15 4.83 3.50 12.28
N PRO A 16 5.79 3.44 13.24
CA PRO A 16 6.73 2.31 13.32
C PRO A 16 6.02 0.97 13.55
N LYS A 17 4.97 0.95 14.37
CA LYS A 17 4.17 -0.26 14.63
C LYS A 17 3.42 -0.70 13.38
N PHE A 18 2.84 0.26 12.63
CA PHE A 18 2.20 -0.01 11.35
C PHE A 18 3.18 -0.61 10.35
N LEU A 19 4.37 -0.02 10.19
CA LEU A 19 5.36 -0.47 9.23
C LEU A 19 5.85 -1.88 9.52
N LYS A 20 6.11 -2.20 10.80
CA LYS A 20 6.50 -3.56 11.21
C LYS A 20 5.42 -4.59 10.87
N LEU A 21 4.17 -4.33 11.24
CA LEU A 21 3.04 -5.22 10.90
C LEU A 21 2.86 -5.35 9.40
N TYR A 22 3.04 -4.25 8.67
CA TYR A 22 2.90 -4.23 7.23
C TYR A 22 4.00 -5.04 6.55
N GLU A 23 5.26 -4.91 6.98
CA GLU A 23 6.38 -5.70 6.45
C GLU A 23 6.20 -7.20 6.70
N GLU A 24 5.78 -7.58 7.91
CA GLU A 24 5.65 -8.99 8.32
C GLU A 24 4.42 -9.68 7.72
N VAL A 25 3.31 -8.96 7.57
CA VAL A 25 2.00 -9.57 7.24
C VAL A 25 1.32 -8.92 6.04
N GLY A 26 1.24 -7.59 6.03
CA GLY A 26 0.47 -6.84 5.03
C GLY A 26 1.05 -6.94 3.62
N LEU A 27 2.35 -6.69 3.46
CA LEU A 27 3.05 -6.65 2.19
C LEU A 27 3.11 -8.04 1.52
N PRO A 28 3.45 -9.15 2.22
CA PRO A 28 3.40 -10.48 1.61
C PRO A 28 2.00 -10.83 1.08
N MET A 29 0.96 -10.57 1.87
CA MET A 29 -0.42 -10.82 1.45
C MET A 29 -0.81 -9.95 0.25
N GLN A 30 -0.51 -8.65 0.26
CA GLN A 30 -0.80 -7.78 -0.88
C GLN A 30 -0.01 -8.17 -2.13
N ARG A 31 1.26 -8.57 -1.99
CA ARG A 31 2.09 -9.01 -3.12
C ARG A 31 1.54 -10.25 -3.80
N HIS A 32 0.95 -11.17 -3.03
CA HIS A 32 0.31 -12.37 -3.56
C HIS A 32 -0.83 -12.05 -4.55
N TYR A 33 -1.67 -11.05 -4.26
CA TYR A 33 -2.84 -10.71 -5.09
C TYR A 33 -2.58 -9.58 -6.08
N LEU A 34 -1.86 -8.55 -5.66
CA LEU A 34 -1.72 -7.29 -6.41
C LEU A 34 -0.46 -7.27 -7.29
N GLY A 35 0.56 -8.08 -6.97
CA GLY A 35 1.87 -8.10 -7.62
C GLY A 35 2.91 -7.28 -6.84
N GLU A 36 3.95 -6.75 -7.51
CA GLU A 36 4.90 -5.85 -6.84
C GLU A 36 4.38 -4.40 -6.81
N PRO A 37 4.53 -3.68 -5.69
CA PRO A 37 4.24 -2.26 -5.65
C PRO A 37 5.22 -1.50 -6.56
N PHE A 38 4.76 -0.42 -7.18
CA PHE A 38 5.64 0.51 -7.89
C PHE A 38 6.55 1.26 -6.91
N GLY A 39 6.04 1.53 -5.71
CA GLY A 39 6.82 2.12 -4.63
C GLY A 39 6.05 2.13 -3.31
N PHE A 40 6.80 2.11 -2.22
CA PHE A 40 6.30 2.21 -0.85
C PHE A 40 7.22 3.14 -0.05
N PHE A 41 6.67 4.21 0.51
CA PHE A 41 7.42 5.32 1.08
C PHE A 41 6.82 5.74 2.42
N GLN A 42 7.66 6.29 3.30
CA GLN A 42 7.23 7.01 4.49
C GLN A 42 7.67 8.47 4.40
N THR A 43 6.87 9.39 4.94
CA THR A 43 7.26 10.80 4.98
C THR A 43 8.33 11.04 6.03
N HIS A 44 9.47 11.60 5.62
CA HIS A 44 10.53 12.06 6.53
C HIS A 44 10.44 13.57 6.83
N ILE A 45 10.07 14.38 5.85
CA ILE A 45 9.90 15.85 5.97
C ILE A 45 8.53 16.22 5.39
N GLY A 46 7.76 17.06 6.10
CA GLY A 46 6.40 17.46 5.73
C GLY A 46 5.35 16.81 6.62
N ASP A 47 4.27 16.30 6.03
CA ASP A 47 3.19 15.64 6.79
C ASP A 47 3.66 14.29 7.37
N LEU A 48 4.02 14.31 8.65
CA LEU A 48 4.57 13.17 9.39
C LEU A 48 3.54 12.06 9.64
N SER A 49 4.03 10.92 10.13
CA SER A 49 3.21 9.72 10.41
C SER A 49 2.46 9.20 9.19
N ARG A 50 3.00 9.43 7.98
CA ARG A 50 2.35 9.11 6.72
C ARG A 50 3.11 8.08 5.90
N VAL A 51 2.35 7.20 5.27
CA VAL A 51 2.82 6.25 4.26
C VAL A 51 2.16 6.58 2.93
N VAL A 52 2.96 6.51 1.87
CA VAL A 52 2.51 6.59 0.48
C VAL A 52 2.89 5.28 -0.20
N HIS A 53 1.93 4.63 -0.83
CA HIS A 53 2.20 3.44 -1.61
C HIS A 53 1.47 3.47 -2.95
N ILE A 54 2.16 2.99 -3.98
CA ILE A 54 1.74 3.11 -5.37
C ILE A 54 1.71 1.72 -5.99
N TRP A 55 0.58 1.39 -6.61
CA TRP A 55 0.36 0.11 -7.30
C TRP A 55 0.11 0.34 -8.78
N LYS A 56 0.73 -0.48 -9.62
CA LYS A 56 0.59 -0.41 -11.09
C LYS A 56 -0.41 -1.48 -11.55
N TYR A 57 -1.37 -1.07 -12.36
CA TYR A 57 -2.35 -1.98 -12.98
C TYR A 57 -2.47 -1.72 -14.48
N GLU A 58 -2.96 -2.71 -15.22
CA GLU A 58 -3.17 -2.56 -16.66
C GLU A 58 -4.37 -1.65 -16.96
N SER A 59 -5.44 -1.76 -16.18
CA SER A 59 -6.68 -0.98 -16.29
C SER A 59 -7.39 -0.88 -14.93
N LEU A 60 -8.48 -0.11 -14.86
CA LEU A 60 -9.34 -0.08 -13.67
C LEU A 60 -9.99 -1.44 -13.39
N ALA A 61 -10.38 -2.18 -14.44
CA ALA A 61 -10.97 -3.51 -14.29
C ALA A 61 -9.97 -4.55 -13.74
N ASP A 62 -8.70 -4.48 -14.15
CA ASP A 62 -7.62 -5.32 -13.58
C ASP A 62 -7.41 -5.01 -12.09
N ARG A 63 -7.39 -3.72 -11.74
CA ARG A 63 -7.32 -3.28 -10.33
C ARG A 63 -8.47 -3.85 -9.51
N GLU A 64 -9.72 -3.70 -9.96
CA GLU A 64 -10.91 -4.20 -9.26
C GLU A 64 -10.82 -5.71 -9.06
N THR A 65 -10.57 -6.47 -10.14
CA THR A 65 -10.45 -7.93 -10.08
C THR A 65 -9.41 -8.41 -9.06
N ARG A 66 -8.22 -7.77 -9.01
CA ARG A 66 -7.17 -8.16 -8.06
C ARG A 66 -7.51 -7.79 -6.62
N ARG A 67 -8.16 -6.64 -6.41
CA ARG A 67 -8.57 -6.19 -5.07
C ARG A 67 -9.71 -7.03 -4.52
N ASP A 68 -10.71 -7.36 -5.34
CA ASP A 68 -11.84 -8.19 -4.94
C ASP A 68 -11.38 -9.58 -4.49
N LYS A 69 -10.41 -10.17 -5.21
CA LYS A 69 -9.79 -11.45 -4.83
C LYS A 69 -9.01 -11.40 -3.50
N MET A 70 -8.49 -10.25 -3.13
CA MET A 70 -7.74 -10.05 -1.89
C MET A 70 -8.68 -9.85 -0.69
N GLU A 71 -9.87 -9.30 -0.93
CA GLU A 71 -10.86 -8.96 0.12
C GLU A 71 -11.87 -10.10 0.39
N ALA A 72 -11.92 -11.12 -0.47
CA ALA A 72 -12.74 -12.33 -0.33
C ALA A 72 -12.15 -13.35 0.65
#